data_AF-A0A5A7N3W3-F1
#
_entry.id   AF-A0A5A7N3W3-F1
#
_cell.length_a   1.000
_cell.length_b   1.000
_cell.length_c   1.000
_cell.angle_alpha   90.00
_cell.angle_beta   90.00
_cell.angle_gamma   90.00
#
_symmetry.space_group_name_H-M   'P 1'
#
loop_
_entity.id
_entity.type
_entity.pdbx_description
1 polymer ?
#
loop_
_entity_poly.entity_id
_entity_poly.type
_entity_poly.pdbx_seq_one_letter_code
_entity_poly.pdbx_strand_id
1 'polypeptide(L)'
;MDVLERSSQSLGQAATAFGGERKRVLDDTSEAASRLQDIAQIVTDKAALLREAGDDTGNRLDEIAQRFSHAAEQIIVLAARAETSAKDSSESFERNLSESISRSLEDVGASMESLNSLFDQGVADMEHRVSKSMNETVMHLRQAANDAGEESERMAKRLAEQTDKLIHKANSFLSKSEEVERRLLAASSDEFVRTSSLLVDSLHSASVDIDKILDDDVPDEVWQRYLSGDRSIFSRRAVRMADRKTRQRITQMFENDREFRDTVLKFFRDFEALMEQISTRDRHSAMSVTLISSDMGKLYVLLAQSLKKIQ
;
A
#
# COMPACT_ATOMS: atom_id res chain seq x y z
N MET A 1 17.41 -30.83 -46.77
CA MET A 1 17.24 -31.16 -48.20
C MET A 1 18.54 -31.06 -48.98
N ASP A 2 19.27 -29.95 -48.90
CA ASP A 2 20.49 -29.67 -49.69
C ASP A 2 21.62 -30.73 -49.60
N VAL A 3 21.78 -31.40 -48.45
CA VAL A 3 22.81 -32.46 -48.26
C VAL A 3 22.43 -33.78 -48.95
N LEU A 4 21.16 -34.15 -48.95
CA LEU A 4 20.66 -35.38 -49.59
C LEU A 4 20.70 -35.26 -51.12
N GLU A 5 20.41 -34.07 -51.63
CA GLU A 5 20.40 -33.77 -53.06
C GLU A 5 21.83 -33.80 -53.65
N ARG A 6 22.80 -33.19 -52.95
CA ARG A 6 24.23 -33.25 -53.34
C ARG A 6 24.80 -34.67 -53.26
N SER A 7 24.39 -35.45 -52.27
CA SER A 7 24.83 -36.84 -52.12
C SER A 7 24.27 -37.74 -53.22
N SER A 8 22.99 -37.57 -53.58
CA SER A 8 22.36 -38.26 -54.72
C SER A 8 23.04 -37.93 -56.04
N GLN A 9 23.44 -36.66 -56.24
CA GLN A 9 24.09 -36.22 -57.47
C GLN A 9 25.51 -36.78 -57.61
N SER A 10 26.30 -36.81 -56.54
CA SER A 10 27.66 -37.39 -56.56
C SER A 10 27.64 -38.91 -56.78
N LEU A 11 26.64 -39.60 -56.24
CA LEU A 11 26.42 -41.04 -56.45
C LEU A 11 26.05 -41.36 -57.91
N GLY A 12 25.17 -40.56 -58.53
CA GLY A 12 24.83 -40.72 -59.94
C GLY A 12 26.04 -40.54 -60.87
N GLN A 13 26.93 -39.60 -60.54
CA GLN A 13 28.19 -39.41 -61.27
C GLN A 13 29.14 -40.60 -61.09
N ALA A 14 29.29 -41.13 -59.87
CA ALA A 14 30.12 -42.29 -59.60
C ALA A 14 29.62 -43.55 -60.32
N ALA A 15 28.31 -43.80 -60.32
CA ALA A 15 27.69 -44.92 -61.03
C ALA A 15 27.91 -44.83 -62.56
N THR A 16 27.78 -43.63 -63.13
CA THR A 16 28.03 -43.37 -64.55
C THR A 16 29.49 -43.59 -64.92
N ALA A 17 30.42 -43.10 -64.09
CA ALA A 17 31.86 -43.27 -64.29
C ALA A 17 32.27 -44.76 -64.23
N PHE A 18 31.73 -45.50 -63.26
CA PHE A 18 31.99 -46.94 -63.10
C PHE A 18 31.43 -47.75 -64.28
N GLY A 19 30.24 -47.41 -64.77
CA GLY A 19 29.66 -48.02 -65.96
C GLY A 19 30.50 -47.77 -67.22
N GLY A 20 31.06 -46.56 -67.37
CA GLY A 20 31.97 -46.21 -68.47
C GLY A 20 33.31 -46.96 -68.42
N GLU A 21 33.90 -47.10 -67.24
CA GLU A 21 35.14 -47.87 -67.03
C GLU A 21 34.94 -49.35 -67.34
N ARG A 22 33.85 -49.94 -66.84
CA ARG A 22 33.48 -51.34 -67.11
C ARG A 22 33.37 -51.63 -68.60
N LYS A 23 32.68 -50.76 -69.35
CA LYS A 23 32.50 -50.93 -70.79
C LYS A 23 33.85 -50.92 -71.51
N ARG A 24 34.73 -49.99 -71.16
CA ARG A 24 36.06 -49.88 -71.77
C ARG A 24 36.91 -51.14 -71.54
N VAL A 25 36.93 -51.66 -70.31
CA VAL A 25 37.67 -52.89 -69.99
C VAL A 25 37.13 -54.11 -70.77
N LEU A 26 35.82 -54.18 -70.99
CA LEU A 26 35.21 -55.24 -71.81
C LEU A 26 35.57 -55.12 -73.29
N ASP A 27 35.53 -53.89 -73.82
CA ASP A 27 35.92 -53.62 -75.21
C ASP A 27 37.41 -53.97 -75.41
N ASP A 28 38.30 -53.55 -74.49
CA ASP A 28 39.74 -53.83 -74.54
C ASP A 28 40.07 -55.33 -74.41
N THR A 29 39.34 -56.06 -73.55
CA THR A 29 39.54 -57.52 -73.38
C THR A 29 39.01 -58.31 -74.56
N SER A 30 37.89 -57.90 -75.16
CA SER A 30 37.38 -58.47 -76.41
C SER A 30 38.35 -58.23 -77.56
N GLU A 31 38.92 -57.03 -77.66
CA GLU A 31 39.92 -56.71 -78.68
C GLU A 31 41.19 -57.54 -78.49
N ALA A 32 41.67 -57.69 -77.25
CA ALA A 32 42.83 -58.53 -76.94
C ALA A 32 42.59 -60.00 -77.31
N ALA A 33 41.41 -60.54 -77.02
CA ALA A 33 41.05 -61.92 -77.40
C ALA A 33 41.01 -62.09 -78.93
N SER A 34 40.43 -61.13 -79.67
CA SER A 34 40.43 -61.12 -81.13
C SER A 34 41.84 -61.13 -81.70
N ARG A 35 42.73 -60.26 -81.19
CA ARG A 35 44.14 -60.21 -81.63
C ARG A 35 44.88 -61.52 -81.37
N LEU A 36 44.62 -62.18 -80.22
CA LEU A 36 45.21 -63.49 -79.92
C LEU A 36 44.72 -64.58 -80.87
N GLN A 37 43.45 -64.53 -81.26
CA GLN A 37 42.86 -65.46 -82.22
C GLN A 37 43.43 -65.24 -83.62
N ASP A 38 43.61 -63.99 -84.04
CA ASP A 38 44.28 -63.64 -85.30
C ASP A 38 45.74 -64.14 -85.32
N ILE A 39 46.48 -63.96 -84.22
CA ILE A 39 47.85 -64.47 -84.07
C ILE A 39 47.86 -66.01 -84.15
N ALA A 40 46.93 -66.69 -83.47
CA ALA A 40 46.81 -68.14 -83.54
C ALA A 40 46.59 -68.63 -84.98
N GLN A 41 45.74 -67.94 -85.75
CA GLN A 41 45.49 -68.27 -87.15
C GLN A 41 46.74 -68.07 -88.02
N ILE A 42 47.42 -66.93 -87.89
CA ILE A 42 48.66 -66.65 -88.63
C ILE A 42 49.73 -67.70 -88.32
N VAL A 43 49.88 -68.07 -87.04
CA VAL A 43 50.85 -69.08 -86.60
C VAL A 43 50.51 -70.46 -87.20
N THR A 44 49.22 -70.82 -87.23
CA THR A 44 48.74 -72.07 -87.84
C THR A 44 49.02 -72.11 -89.34
N ASP A 45 48.74 -71.02 -90.06
CA ASP A 45 49.00 -70.92 -91.50
C ASP A 45 50.50 -71.02 -91.82
N LYS A 46 51.37 -70.41 -91.00
CA LYS A 46 52.84 -70.50 -91.14
C LYS A 46 53.37 -71.88 -90.75
N ALA A 47 52.79 -72.53 -89.75
CA ALA A 47 53.12 -73.90 -89.35
C ALA A 47 52.84 -74.90 -90.47
N ALA A 48 51.73 -74.74 -91.19
CA ALA A 48 51.38 -75.57 -92.34
C ALA A 48 52.42 -75.47 -93.47
N LEU A 49 52.87 -74.26 -93.80
CA LEU A 49 53.91 -74.03 -94.83
C LEU A 49 55.28 -74.64 -94.45
N LEU A 50 55.69 -74.54 -93.18
CA LEU A 50 56.95 -75.10 -92.70
C LEU A 50 56.94 -76.63 -92.68
N ARG A 51 55.77 -77.23 -92.41
CA ARG A 51 55.57 -78.68 -92.43
C ARG A 51 55.65 -79.24 -93.85
N GLU A 52 55.07 -78.53 -94.82
CA GLU A 52 55.18 -78.84 -96.25
C GLU A 52 56.65 -78.78 -96.73
N ALA A 53 57.45 -77.89 -96.13
CA ALA A 53 58.89 -77.77 -96.37
C ALA A 53 59.77 -78.79 -95.60
N GLY A 54 59.18 -79.66 -94.75
CA GLY A 54 59.89 -80.71 -94.01
C GLY A 54 60.57 -80.26 -92.71
N ASP A 55 60.20 -79.10 -92.15
CA ASP A 55 60.79 -78.50 -90.93
C ASP A 55 59.99 -78.85 -89.66
N ASP A 56 60.67 -79.36 -88.62
CA ASP A 56 60.08 -79.68 -87.30
C ASP A 56 59.54 -78.43 -86.58
N THR A 57 59.97 -77.23 -86.99
CA THR A 57 59.45 -75.94 -86.52
C THR A 57 57.93 -75.82 -86.69
N GLY A 58 57.34 -76.50 -87.69
CA GLY A 58 55.89 -76.52 -87.89
C GLY A 58 55.10 -77.09 -86.71
N ASN A 59 55.58 -78.19 -86.10
CA ASN A 59 54.90 -78.81 -84.95
C ASN A 59 54.93 -77.90 -83.71
N ARG A 60 56.04 -77.18 -83.51
CA ARG A 60 56.20 -76.24 -82.39
C ARG A 60 55.32 -75.00 -82.54
N LEU A 61 55.08 -74.55 -83.77
CA LEU A 61 54.17 -73.43 -84.05
C LEU A 61 52.71 -73.82 -83.84
N ASP A 62 52.28 -75.04 -84.19
CA ASP A 62 50.92 -75.53 -83.88
C ASP A 62 50.65 -75.53 -82.37
N GLU A 63 51.62 -75.94 -81.55
CA GLU A 63 51.50 -75.89 -80.08
C GLU A 63 51.34 -74.45 -79.57
N ILE A 64 52.04 -73.49 -80.18
CA ILE A 64 51.94 -72.07 -79.84
C ILE A 64 50.57 -71.51 -80.25
N ALA A 65 50.07 -71.85 -81.44
CA ALA A 65 48.74 -71.45 -81.90
C ALA A 65 47.63 -71.98 -80.99
N GLN A 66 47.72 -73.24 -80.56
CA GLN A 66 46.78 -73.82 -79.60
C GLN A 66 46.80 -73.09 -78.26
N ARG A 67 47.99 -72.72 -77.75
CA ARG A 67 48.11 -71.93 -76.51
C ARG A 67 47.49 -70.54 -76.65
N PHE A 68 47.66 -69.87 -77.80
CA PHE A 68 47.04 -68.58 -78.05
C PHE A 68 45.51 -68.66 -78.17
N SER A 69 44.99 -69.65 -78.89
CA SER A 69 43.54 -69.88 -78.98
C SER A 69 42.94 -70.19 -77.61
N HIS A 70 43.61 -71.03 -76.81
CA HIS A 70 43.16 -71.33 -75.46
C HIS A 70 43.19 -70.10 -74.54
N ALA A 71 44.23 -69.27 -74.64
CA ALA A 71 44.32 -68.01 -73.89
C ALA A 71 43.22 -67.01 -74.29
N ALA A 72 42.89 -66.91 -75.59
CA ALA A 72 41.79 -66.07 -76.08
C ALA A 72 40.44 -66.53 -75.51
N GLU A 73 40.16 -67.84 -75.53
CA GLU A 73 38.94 -68.41 -74.94
C GLU A 73 38.84 -68.13 -73.43
N GLN A 74 39.95 -68.29 -72.70
CA GLN A 74 39.99 -68.01 -71.25
C GLN A 74 39.69 -66.53 -70.94
N ILE A 75 40.22 -65.60 -71.75
CA ILE A 75 39.98 -64.16 -71.58
C ILE A 75 38.51 -63.82 -71.81
N ILE A 76 37.88 -64.36 -72.85
CA ILE A 76 36.45 -64.14 -73.14
C ILE A 76 35.58 -64.65 -71.98
N VAL A 77 35.86 -65.86 -71.49
CA VAL A 77 35.11 -66.45 -70.38
C VAL A 77 35.30 -65.63 -69.10
N LEU A 78 36.51 -65.18 -68.81
CA LEU A 78 36.80 -64.36 -67.63
C LEU A 78 36.13 -62.98 -67.72
N ALA A 79 36.15 -62.34 -68.89
CA ALA A 79 35.50 -61.05 -69.15
C ALA A 79 33.97 -61.14 -68.99
N ALA A 80 33.34 -62.17 -69.56
CA ALA A 80 31.90 -62.40 -69.41
C ALA A 80 31.49 -62.65 -67.95
N ARG A 81 32.33 -63.38 -67.20
CA ARG A 81 32.11 -63.61 -65.76
C ARG A 81 32.28 -62.32 -64.95
N ALA A 82 33.28 -61.51 -65.26
CA ALA A 82 33.49 -60.22 -64.63
C ALA A 82 32.35 -59.24 -64.92
N GLU A 83 31.82 -59.22 -66.14
CA GLU A 83 30.66 -58.42 -66.52
C GLU A 83 29.41 -58.80 -65.71
N THR A 84 29.10 -60.10 -65.67
CA THR A 84 27.94 -60.61 -64.93
C THR A 84 28.05 -60.27 -63.45
N SER A 85 29.21 -60.52 -62.84
CA SER A 85 29.45 -60.20 -61.42
C SER A 85 29.35 -58.70 -61.12
N ALA A 86 29.82 -57.83 -62.03
CA ALA A 86 29.74 -56.39 -61.88
C ALA A 86 28.29 -55.90 -62.00
N LYS A 87 27.51 -56.46 -62.93
CA LYS A 87 26.09 -56.17 -63.09
C LYS A 87 25.30 -56.56 -61.84
N ASP A 88 25.48 -57.78 -61.35
CA ASP A 88 24.80 -58.28 -60.15
C ASP A 88 25.13 -57.43 -58.91
N SER A 89 26.39 -57.01 -58.79
CA SER A 89 26.83 -56.12 -57.69
C SER A 89 26.20 -54.73 -57.78
N SER A 90 26.07 -54.17 -58.98
CA SER A 90 25.42 -52.86 -59.21
C SER A 90 23.93 -52.92 -58.88
N GLU A 91 23.22 -53.95 -59.35
CA GLU A 91 21.80 -54.13 -59.06
C GLU A 91 21.54 -54.35 -57.55
N SER A 92 22.40 -55.14 -56.89
CA SER A 92 22.33 -55.34 -55.44
C SER A 92 22.57 -54.04 -54.67
N PHE A 93 23.57 -53.26 -55.08
CA PHE A 93 23.88 -51.97 -54.47
C PHE A 93 22.72 -50.98 -54.61
N GLU A 94 22.14 -50.84 -55.81
CA GLU A 94 20.99 -49.96 -56.05
C GLU A 94 19.77 -50.36 -55.20
N ARG A 95 19.45 -51.66 -55.13
CA ARG A 95 18.36 -52.17 -54.29
C ARG A 95 18.60 -51.84 -52.81
N ASN A 96 19.77 -52.18 -52.28
CA ASN A 96 20.11 -51.94 -50.87
C ASN A 96 20.09 -50.44 -50.52
N LEU A 97 20.54 -49.59 -51.44
CA LEU A 97 20.53 -48.14 -51.23
C LEU A 97 19.10 -47.58 -51.23
N SER A 98 18.26 -47.99 -52.18
CA SER A 98 16.86 -47.56 -52.25
C SER A 98 16.08 -47.99 -51.01
N GLU A 99 16.32 -49.21 -50.53
CA GLU A 99 15.73 -49.72 -49.29
C GLU A 99 16.19 -48.92 -48.06
N SER A 100 17.49 -48.63 -47.94
CA SER A 100 18.04 -47.83 -46.84
C SER A 100 17.49 -46.40 -46.81
N ILE A 101 17.38 -45.74 -47.98
CA ILE A 101 16.77 -44.40 -48.09
C ILE A 101 15.30 -44.44 -47.69
N SER A 102 14.55 -45.45 -48.15
CA SER A 102 13.12 -45.57 -47.83
C SER A 102 12.89 -45.74 -46.33
N ARG A 103 13.66 -46.63 -45.68
CA ARG A 103 13.61 -46.81 -44.22
C ARG A 103 13.99 -45.54 -43.47
N SER A 104 15.03 -44.84 -43.92
CA SER A 104 15.47 -43.57 -43.30
C SER A 104 14.40 -42.48 -43.41
N LEU A 105 13.72 -42.37 -44.56
CA LEU A 105 12.60 -41.42 -44.73
C LEU A 105 11.40 -41.77 -43.84
N GLU A 106 11.11 -43.07 -43.69
CA GLU A 106 10.05 -43.57 -42.81
C GLU A 106 10.37 -43.28 -41.33
N ASP A 107 11.60 -43.52 -40.88
CA ASP A 107 12.07 -43.22 -39.52
C ASP A 107 12.00 -41.71 -39.21
N VAL A 108 12.37 -40.86 -40.17
CA VAL A 108 12.26 -39.40 -40.04
C VAL A 108 10.79 -38.97 -39.96
N GLY A 109 9.92 -39.57 -40.77
CA GLY A 109 8.48 -39.31 -40.74
C GLY A 109 7.85 -39.67 -39.39
N ALA A 110 8.13 -40.88 -38.90
CA ALA A 110 7.66 -41.34 -37.60
C ALA A 110 8.20 -40.48 -36.43
N SER A 111 9.47 -40.05 -36.52
CA SER A 111 10.05 -39.14 -35.53
C SER A 111 9.39 -37.77 -35.52
N MET A 112 9.06 -37.22 -36.69
CA MET A 112 8.35 -35.95 -36.83
C MET A 112 6.91 -36.03 -36.31
N GLU A 113 6.20 -37.11 -36.61
CA GLU A 113 4.84 -37.34 -36.10
C GLU A 113 4.83 -37.48 -34.57
N SER A 114 5.80 -38.22 -34.01
CA SER A 114 6.00 -38.34 -32.57
C SER A 114 6.26 -36.97 -31.92
N LEU A 115 7.18 -36.17 -32.49
CA LEU A 115 7.47 -34.81 -32.04
C LEU A 115 6.22 -33.92 -32.08
N ASN A 116 5.44 -33.97 -33.16
CA ASN A 116 4.22 -33.16 -33.27
C ASN A 116 3.19 -33.54 -32.20
N SER A 117 3.00 -34.85 -31.93
CA SER A 117 2.08 -35.30 -30.89
C SER A 117 2.52 -34.87 -29.48
N LEU A 118 3.84 -34.90 -29.20
CA LEU A 118 4.39 -34.44 -27.93
C LEU A 118 4.20 -32.93 -27.75
N PHE A 119 4.37 -32.16 -28.83
CA PHE A 119 4.09 -30.73 -28.83
C PHE A 119 2.62 -30.44 -28.58
N ASP A 120 1.70 -31.11 -29.29
CA ASP A 120 0.26 -30.93 -29.12
C ASP A 120 -0.19 -31.27 -27.69
N GLN A 121 0.32 -32.37 -27.12
CA GLN A 121 0.07 -32.74 -25.73
C GLN A 121 0.64 -31.73 -24.74
N GLY A 122 1.87 -31.24 -24.98
CA GLY A 122 2.51 -30.23 -24.13
C GLY A 122 1.76 -28.91 -24.11
N VAL A 123 1.23 -28.48 -25.25
CA VAL A 123 0.39 -27.27 -25.36
C VAL A 123 -0.93 -27.48 -24.61
N ALA A 124 -1.60 -28.62 -24.80
CA ALA A 124 -2.86 -28.91 -24.11
C ALA A 124 -2.71 -29.00 -22.58
N ASP A 125 -1.62 -29.62 -22.08
CA ASP A 125 -1.34 -29.65 -20.64
C ASP A 125 -1.07 -28.25 -20.08
N MET A 126 -0.30 -27.43 -20.81
CA MET A 126 -0.03 -26.05 -20.43
C MET A 126 -1.32 -25.23 -20.36
N GLU A 127 -2.19 -25.33 -21.37
CA GLU A 127 -3.49 -24.65 -21.39
C GLU A 127 -4.36 -25.06 -20.19
N HIS A 128 -4.45 -26.36 -19.91
CA HIS A 128 -5.20 -26.88 -18.77
C HIS A 128 -4.65 -26.38 -17.43
N ARG A 129 -3.32 -26.39 -17.24
CA ARG A 129 -2.67 -25.91 -16.02
C ARG A 129 -2.87 -24.41 -15.81
N VAL A 130 -2.74 -23.62 -16.87
CA VAL A 130 -2.99 -22.17 -16.82
C VAL A 130 -4.45 -21.88 -16.48
N SER A 131 -5.39 -22.55 -17.16
CA SER A 131 -6.82 -22.39 -16.91
C SER A 131 -7.21 -22.77 -15.47
N LYS A 132 -6.69 -23.90 -14.97
CA LYS A 132 -6.90 -24.34 -13.60
C LYS A 132 -6.36 -23.32 -12.59
N SER A 133 -5.11 -22.89 -12.75
CA SER A 133 -4.47 -21.91 -11.86
C SER A 133 -5.20 -20.56 -11.86
N MET A 134 -5.66 -20.10 -13.04
CA MET A 134 -6.42 -18.86 -13.16
C MET A 134 -7.79 -18.96 -12.47
N ASN A 135 -8.48 -20.09 -12.61
CA ASN A 135 -9.74 -20.35 -11.89
C ASN A 135 -9.55 -20.38 -10.37
N GLU A 136 -8.53 -21.08 -9.87
CA GLU A 136 -8.20 -21.11 -8.44
C GLU A 136 -7.89 -19.70 -7.92
N THR A 137 -7.12 -18.92 -8.67
CA THR A 137 -6.78 -17.53 -8.32
C THR A 137 -8.03 -16.64 -8.26
N VAL A 138 -8.95 -16.76 -9.23
CA VAL A 138 -10.21 -16.01 -9.24
C VAL A 138 -11.10 -16.40 -8.05
N MET A 139 -11.15 -17.68 -7.69
CA MET A 139 -11.88 -18.13 -6.50
C MET A 139 -11.30 -17.53 -5.21
N HIS A 140 -9.99 -17.58 -5.03
CA HIS A 140 -9.33 -16.98 -3.87
C HIS A 140 -9.55 -15.46 -3.80
N LEU A 141 -9.49 -14.76 -4.95
CA LEU A 141 -9.74 -13.32 -5.00
C LEU A 141 -11.19 -12.97 -4.62
N ARG A 142 -12.16 -13.76 -5.12
CA ARG A 142 -13.58 -13.59 -4.74
C ARG A 142 -13.81 -13.82 -3.26
N GLN A 143 -13.18 -14.86 -2.68
CA GLN A 143 -13.28 -15.13 -1.25
C GLN A 143 -12.70 -13.98 -0.42
N ALA A 144 -11.48 -13.54 -0.75
CA ALA A 144 -10.85 -12.42 -0.05
C ALA A 144 -11.67 -11.13 -0.16
N ALA A 145 -12.30 -10.87 -1.31
CA ALA A 145 -13.18 -9.73 -1.50
C ALA A 145 -14.45 -9.81 -0.63
N ASN A 146 -15.05 -11.00 -0.50
CA ASN A 146 -16.20 -11.20 0.39
C ASN A 146 -15.81 -11.01 1.86
N ASP A 147 -14.71 -11.61 2.30
CA ASP A 147 -14.22 -11.48 3.69
C ASP A 147 -13.92 -10.01 4.04
N ALA A 148 -13.29 -9.28 3.11
CA ALA A 148 -13.03 -7.86 3.25
C ALA A 148 -14.34 -7.04 3.30
N GLY A 149 -15.34 -7.42 2.51
CA GLY A 149 -16.67 -6.81 2.53
C GLY A 149 -17.37 -6.98 3.88
N GLU A 150 -17.38 -8.19 4.42
CA GLU A 150 -17.96 -8.47 5.74
C GLU A 150 -17.27 -7.71 6.87
N GLU A 151 -15.92 -7.67 6.88
CA GLU A 151 -15.19 -6.95 7.91
C GLU A 151 -15.40 -5.43 7.80
N SER A 152 -15.51 -4.91 6.57
CA SER A 152 -15.86 -3.51 6.32
C SER A 152 -17.25 -3.17 6.86
N GLU A 153 -18.24 -4.04 6.66
CA GLU A 153 -19.58 -3.85 7.20
C GLU A 153 -19.59 -3.86 8.74
N ARG A 154 -18.85 -4.79 9.36
CA ARG A 154 -18.69 -4.83 10.83
C ARG A 154 -18.00 -3.58 11.35
N MET A 155 -16.97 -3.08 10.64
CA MET A 155 -16.28 -1.85 11.00
C MET A 155 -17.22 -0.64 10.91
N ALA A 156 -18.01 -0.54 9.83
CA ALA A 156 -19.00 0.53 9.66
C ALA A 156 -20.04 0.53 10.79
N LYS A 157 -20.56 -0.65 11.18
CA LYS A 157 -21.48 -0.78 12.32
C LYS A 157 -20.84 -0.30 13.64
N ARG A 158 -19.61 -0.74 13.94
CA ARG A 158 -18.88 -0.30 15.13
C ARG A 158 -18.62 1.21 15.14
N LEU A 159 -18.28 1.78 13.99
CA LEU A 159 -18.09 3.23 13.83
C LEU A 159 -19.38 3.98 14.11
N ALA A 160 -20.51 3.55 13.52
CA ALA A 160 -21.81 4.17 13.76
C ALA A 160 -22.19 4.14 15.26
N GLU A 161 -22.02 2.99 15.93
CA GLU A 161 -22.25 2.86 17.37
C GLU A 161 -21.33 3.76 18.22
N GLN A 162 -20.07 3.90 17.83
CA GLN A 162 -19.12 4.78 18.52
C GLN A 162 -19.47 6.25 18.33
N THR A 163 -19.87 6.64 17.12
CA THR A 163 -20.32 8.00 16.82
C THR A 163 -21.57 8.36 17.64
N ASP A 164 -22.54 7.45 17.72
CA ASP A 164 -23.75 7.65 18.53
C ASP A 164 -23.43 7.84 20.02
N LYS A 165 -22.56 6.98 20.58
CA LYS A 165 -22.07 7.12 21.96
C LYS A 165 -21.33 8.45 22.17
N LEU A 166 -20.56 8.91 21.19
CA LEU A 166 -19.84 10.17 21.28
C LEU A 166 -20.80 11.36 21.28
N ILE A 167 -21.83 11.36 20.43
CA ILE A 167 -22.87 12.38 20.41
C ILE A 167 -23.59 12.44 21.76
N HIS A 168 -23.97 11.28 22.31
CA HIS A 168 -24.60 11.20 23.64
C HIS A 168 -23.70 11.75 24.75
N LYS A 169 -22.40 11.39 24.75
CA LYS A 169 -21.44 11.93 25.72
C LYS A 169 -21.26 13.44 25.58
N ALA A 170 -21.19 13.96 24.35
CA ALA A 170 -21.08 15.39 24.09
C ALA A 170 -22.30 16.16 24.61
N ASN A 171 -23.51 15.68 24.32
CA ASN A 171 -24.75 16.29 24.82
C ASN A 171 -24.85 16.24 26.36
N SER A 172 -24.45 15.11 26.97
CA SER A 172 -24.41 15.00 28.42
C SER A 172 -23.39 15.95 29.04
N PHE A 173 -22.24 16.14 28.39
CA PHE A 173 -21.22 17.08 28.84
C PHE A 173 -21.73 18.53 28.78
N LEU A 174 -22.33 18.94 27.66
CA LEU A 174 -22.93 20.26 27.50
C LEU A 174 -24.00 20.52 28.57
N SER A 175 -24.92 19.57 28.78
CA SER A 175 -25.96 19.66 29.80
C SER A 175 -25.37 19.79 31.22
N LYS A 176 -24.29 19.05 31.50
CA LYS A 176 -23.61 19.13 32.80
C LYS A 176 -22.88 20.46 32.97
N SER A 177 -22.28 20.99 31.91
CA SER A 177 -21.65 22.30 31.90
C SER A 177 -22.65 23.40 32.23
N GLU A 178 -23.82 23.40 31.58
CA GLU A 178 -24.91 24.35 31.88
C GLU A 178 -25.42 24.22 33.31
N GLU A 179 -25.47 23.00 33.86
CA GLU A 179 -25.83 22.79 35.26
C GLU A 179 -24.79 23.36 36.23
N VAL A 180 -23.50 23.15 35.95
CA VAL A 180 -22.39 23.69 36.75
C VAL A 180 -22.39 25.22 36.70
N GLU A 181 -22.55 25.82 35.53
CA GLU A 181 -22.63 27.27 35.36
C GLU A 181 -23.78 27.87 36.18
N ARG A 182 -24.98 27.27 36.09
CA ARG A 182 -26.13 27.69 36.92
C ARG A 182 -25.85 27.58 38.42
N ARG A 183 -25.20 26.50 38.86
CA ARG A 183 -24.82 26.33 40.28
C ARG A 183 -23.81 27.38 40.74
N LEU A 184 -22.83 27.71 39.92
CA LEU A 184 -21.84 28.75 40.24
C LEU A 184 -22.50 30.12 40.35
N LEU A 185 -23.39 30.47 39.42
CA LEU A 185 -24.16 31.73 39.46
C LEU A 185 -25.06 31.80 40.69
N ALA A 186 -25.76 30.71 41.03
CA ALA A 186 -26.61 30.64 42.22
C ALA A 186 -25.80 30.78 43.52
N ALA A 187 -24.71 30.02 43.66
CA ALA A 187 -23.84 30.08 44.84
C ALA A 187 -23.22 31.47 45.03
N SER A 188 -22.74 32.09 43.95
CA SER A 188 -22.22 33.45 43.98
C SER A 188 -23.28 34.47 44.39
N SER A 189 -24.52 34.30 43.93
CA SER A 189 -25.61 35.20 44.29
C SER A 189 -26.03 35.05 45.76
N ASP A 190 -26.11 33.83 46.28
CA ASP A 190 -26.43 33.57 47.69
C ASP A 190 -25.34 34.10 48.63
N GLU A 191 -24.07 33.93 48.26
CA GLU A 191 -22.93 34.47 48.99
C GLU A 191 -22.94 36.00 49.03
N PHE A 192 -23.27 36.64 47.91
CA PHE A 192 -23.45 38.09 47.83
C PHE A 192 -24.56 38.58 48.78
N VAL A 193 -25.75 37.97 48.74
CA VAL A 193 -26.88 38.37 49.61
C VAL A 193 -26.50 38.22 51.08
N ARG A 194 -25.89 37.09 51.46
CA ARG A 194 -25.46 36.85 52.85
C ARG A 194 -24.45 37.88 53.30
N THR A 195 -23.40 38.13 52.51
CA THR A 195 -22.31 39.02 52.92
C THR A 195 -22.76 40.48 52.93
N SER A 196 -23.58 40.89 51.95
CA SER A 196 -24.19 42.23 51.94
C SER A 196 -25.12 42.45 53.13
N SER A 197 -25.91 41.45 53.53
CA SER A 197 -26.77 41.54 54.73
C SER A 197 -25.95 41.75 56.01
N LEU A 198 -24.86 40.99 56.18
CA LEU A 198 -23.98 41.12 57.35
C LEU A 198 -23.32 42.51 57.42
N LEU A 199 -22.91 43.06 56.28
CA LEU A 199 -22.34 44.41 56.21
C LEU A 199 -23.38 45.48 56.53
N VAL A 200 -24.61 45.36 56.01
CA VAL A 200 -25.72 46.28 56.33
C VAL A 200 -26.06 46.24 57.82
N ASP A 201 -26.17 45.07 58.43
CA ASP A 201 -26.44 44.91 59.86
C ASP A 201 -25.30 45.52 60.70
N SER A 202 -24.05 45.30 60.29
CA SER A 202 -22.86 45.84 60.95
C SER A 202 -22.83 47.37 60.91
N LEU A 203 -23.15 47.96 59.76
CA LEU A 203 -23.23 49.40 59.57
C LEU A 203 -24.37 50.04 60.37
N HIS A 204 -25.48 49.32 60.47
CA HIS A 204 -26.63 49.75 61.24
C HIS A 204 -26.33 49.76 62.74
N SER A 205 -25.67 48.71 63.26
CA SER A 205 -25.17 48.69 64.64
C SER A 205 -24.21 49.84 64.90
N ALA A 206 -23.22 50.05 64.03
CA ALA A 206 -22.28 51.15 64.18
C ALA A 206 -22.97 52.53 64.10
N SER A 207 -24.05 52.67 63.32
CA SER A 207 -24.84 53.92 63.30
C SER A 207 -25.55 54.19 64.63
N VAL A 208 -26.03 53.15 65.30
CA VAL A 208 -26.63 53.26 66.64
C VAL A 208 -25.59 53.70 67.66
N ASP A 209 -24.42 53.06 67.65
CA ASP A 209 -23.33 53.35 68.58
C ASP A 209 -22.80 54.78 68.35
N ILE A 210 -22.68 55.21 67.10
CA ILE A 210 -22.34 56.59 66.74
C ILE A 210 -23.40 57.59 67.24
N ASP A 211 -24.69 57.32 67.06
CA ASP A 211 -25.75 58.24 67.52
C ASP A 211 -25.76 58.38 69.05
N LYS A 212 -25.64 57.26 69.79
CA LYS A 212 -25.57 57.25 71.25
C LYS A 212 -24.40 58.07 71.80
N ILE A 213 -23.24 57.96 71.17
CA ILE A 213 -22.02 58.64 71.63
C ILE A 213 -22.10 60.15 71.31
N LEU A 214 -22.80 60.52 70.23
CA LEU A 214 -23.00 61.92 69.82
C LEU A 214 -24.07 62.67 70.62
N ASP A 215 -25.02 61.96 71.23
CA ASP A 215 -26.08 62.54 72.07
C ASP A 215 -26.45 61.58 73.22
N ASP A 216 -26.17 62.00 74.47
CA ASP A 216 -26.30 61.14 75.67
C ASP A 216 -27.76 60.77 76.01
N ASP A 217 -28.74 61.46 75.41
CA ASP A 217 -30.18 61.18 75.59
C ASP A 217 -30.85 60.83 74.25
N VAL A 218 -31.03 59.53 74.02
CA VAL A 218 -31.75 59.00 72.85
C VAL A 218 -33.23 58.84 73.22
N PRO A 219 -34.17 59.61 72.62
CA PRO A 219 -35.57 59.52 72.97
C PRO A 219 -36.16 58.12 72.75
N ASP A 220 -37.04 57.68 73.64
CA ASP A 220 -37.72 56.38 73.55
C ASP A 220 -38.48 56.19 72.22
N GLU A 221 -39.00 57.26 71.63
CA GLU A 221 -39.66 57.23 70.32
C GLU A 221 -38.72 56.76 69.20
N VAL A 222 -37.42 57.10 69.27
CA VAL A 222 -36.41 56.66 68.29
C VAL A 222 -36.19 55.15 68.39
N TRP A 223 -36.12 54.63 69.62
CA TRP A 223 -36.04 53.19 69.88
C TRP A 223 -37.28 52.43 69.45
N GLN A 224 -38.47 52.95 69.74
CA GLN A 224 -39.74 52.35 69.30
C GLN A 224 -39.81 52.24 67.78
N ARG A 225 -39.40 53.29 67.06
CA ARG A 225 -39.36 53.27 65.59
C ARG A 225 -38.32 52.31 65.03
N TYR A 226 -37.15 52.22 65.64
CA TYR A 226 -36.12 51.25 65.28
C TYR A 226 -36.61 49.80 65.44
N LEU A 227 -37.20 49.49 66.59
CA LEU A 227 -37.75 48.16 66.89
C LEU A 227 -38.97 47.83 66.02
N SER A 228 -39.73 48.85 65.60
CA SER A 228 -40.84 48.73 64.65
C SER A 228 -40.41 48.62 63.18
N GLY A 229 -39.10 48.73 62.89
CA GLY A 229 -38.53 48.46 61.56
C GLY A 229 -37.90 49.66 60.82
N ASP A 230 -37.94 50.89 61.36
CA ASP A 230 -37.25 52.05 60.77
C ASP A 230 -35.74 52.01 61.09
N ARG A 231 -35.02 51.09 60.43
CA ARG A 231 -33.58 50.84 60.65
C ARG A 231 -32.70 52.03 60.25
N SER A 232 -33.17 52.96 59.42
CA SER A 232 -32.39 54.15 59.07
C SER A 232 -32.56 55.32 60.04
N ILE A 233 -33.37 55.17 61.11
CA ILE A 233 -33.70 56.27 62.02
C ILE A 233 -32.48 56.92 62.68
N PHE A 234 -31.50 56.12 63.10
CA PHE A 234 -30.28 56.60 63.77
C PHE A 234 -29.33 57.31 62.79
N SER A 235 -29.06 56.71 61.63
CA SER A 235 -28.25 57.39 60.60
C SER A 235 -28.90 58.69 60.13
N ARG A 236 -30.24 58.69 59.97
CA ARG A 236 -31.01 59.88 59.60
C ARG A 236 -31.00 60.96 60.68
N ARG A 237 -31.09 60.57 61.96
CA ARG A 237 -31.02 61.49 63.12
C ARG A 237 -29.65 62.13 63.21
N ALA A 238 -28.58 61.33 63.20
CA ALA A 238 -27.20 61.82 63.23
C ALA A 238 -26.93 62.82 62.11
N VAL A 239 -27.42 62.55 60.89
CA VAL A 239 -27.33 63.48 59.75
C VAL A 239 -28.18 64.73 59.94
N ARG A 240 -29.39 64.63 60.49
CA ARG A 240 -30.25 65.80 60.75
C ARG A 240 -29.66 66.72 61.82
N MET A 241 -28.93 66.16 62.79
CA MET A 241 -28.25 66.88 63.86
C MET A 241 -26.88 67.44 63.43
N ALA A 242 -26.51 67.32 62.15
CA ALA A 242 -25.20 67.72 61.60
C ALA A 242 -25.00 69.24 61.48
N ASP A 243 -25.14 69.97 62.57
CA ASP A 243 -24.74 71.37 62.66
C ASP A 243 -23.21 71.52 62.84
N ARG A 244 -22.73 72.76 62.97
CA ARG A 244 -21.30 73.04 63.16
C ARG A 244 -20.76 72.46 64.48
N LYS A 245 -21.60 72.37 65.52
CA LYS A 245 -21.24 71.91 66.86
C LYS A 245 -21.08 70.39 66.89
N THR A 246 -22.00 69.66 66.25
CA THR A 246 -21.93 68.19 66.11
C THR A 246 -20.70 67.75 65.34
N ARG A 247 -20.32 68.44 64.27
CA ARG A 247 -19.07 68.14 63.54
C ARG A 247 -17.82 68.33 64.40
N GLN A 248 -17.78 69.39 65.22
CA GLN A 248 -16.68 69.60 66.18
C GLN A 248 -16.65 68.52 67.26
N ARG A 249 -17.83 68.08 67.75
CA ARG A 249 -17.95 66.96 68.69
C ARG A 249 -17.45 65.65 68.07
N ILE A 250 -17.83 65.33 66.83
CA ILE A 250 -17.32 64.15 66.10
C ILE A 250 -15.78 64.16 66.06
N THR A 251 -15.17 65.29 65.68
CA THR A 251 -13.71 65.47 65.68
C THR A 251 -13.11 65.22 67.06
N GLN A 252 -13.62 65.91 68.10
CA GLN A 252 -13.09 65.81 69.45
C GLN A 252 -13.23 64.39 70.03
N MET A 253 -14.36 63.73 69.81
CA MET A 253 -14.59 62.36 70.26
C MET A 253 -13.71 61.38 69.50
N PHE A 254 -13.51 61.57 68.19
CA PHE A 254 -12.60 60.72 67.43
C PHE A 254 -11.15 60.79 67.94
N GLU A 255 -10.68 61.97 68.39
CA GLU A 255 -9.33 62.15 68.94
C GLU A 255 -9.18 61.62 70.38
N ASN A 256 -10.22 61.74 71.20
CA ASN A 256 -10.11 61.49 72.65
C ASN A 256 -10.81 60.20 73.13
N ASP A 257 -11.71 59.64 72.32
CA ASP A 257 -12.47 58.42 72.62
C ASP A 257 -12.08 57.30 71.63
N ARG A 258 -11.47 56.25 72.16
CA ARG A 258 -11.03 55.10 71.38
C ARG A 258 -12.21 54.27 70.87
N GLU A 259 -13.27 54.10 71.66
CA GLU A 259 -14.43 53.30 71.30
C GLU A 259 -15.20 53.95 70.14
N PHE A 260 -15.36 55.27 70.20
CA PHE A 260 -15.94 56.04 69.09
C PHE A 260 -15.09 55.94 67.82
N ARG A 261 -13.77 56.08 67.94
CA ARG A 261 -12.83 55.94 66.81
C ARG A 261 -12.94 54.57 66.16
N ASP A 262 -12.92 53.50 66.95
CA ASP A 262 -12.99 52.13 66.45
C ASP A 262 -14.34 51.87 65.76
N THR A 263 -15.43 52.41 66.30
CA THR A 263 -16.78 52.33 65.71
C THR A 263 -16.87 53.06 64.37
N VAL A 264 -16.32 54.28 64.27
CA VAL A 264 -16.31 55.05 63.01
C VAL A 264 -15.42 54.39 61.94
N LEU A 265 -14.24 53.90 62.32
CA LEU A 265 -13.37 53.17 61.39
C LEU A 265 -14.00 51.86 60.91
N LYS A 266 -14.73 51.15 61.79
CA LYS A 266 -15.52 49.97 61.41
C LYS A 266 -16.63 50.35 60.44
N PHE A 267 -17.35 51.43 60.70
CA PHE A 267 -18.38 51.94 59.79
C PHE A 267 -17.82 52.25 58.39
N PHE A 268 -16.65 52.91 58.29
CA PHE A 268 -16.02 53.16 56.99
C PHE A 268 -15.65 51.87 56.25
N ARG A 269 -14.95 50.94 56.92
CA ARG A 269 -14.56 49.67 56.31
C ARG A 269 -15.75 48.87 55.82
N ASP A 270 -16.80 48.76 56.63
CA ASP A 270 -17.98 47.98 56.28
C ASP A 270 -18.77 48.63 55.13
N PHE A 271 -18.78 49.97 55.06
CA PHE A 271 -19.46 50.72 54.00
C PHE A 271 -18.72 50.60 52.67
N GLU A 272 -17.39 50.69 52.71
CA GLU A 272 -16.52 50.53 51.53
C GLU A 272 -16.53 49.09 51.02
N ALA A 273 -16.51 48.10 51.91
CA ALA A 273 -16.66 46.69 51.56
C ALA A 273 -18.00 46.41 50.87
N LEU A 274 -19.09 47.02 51.35
CA LEU A 274 -20.42 46.87 50.73
C LEU A 274 -20.46 47.53 49.33
N MET A 275 -19.85 48.71 49.20
CA MET A 275 -19.70 49.41 47.92
C MET A 275 -18.90 48.60 46.90
N GLU A 276 -17.82 47.95 47.31
CA GLU A 276 -16.99 47.08 46.46
C GLU A 276 -17.77 45.85 45.99
N GLN A 277 -18.52 45.20 46.89
CA GLN A 277 -19.37 44.05 46.55
C GLN A 277 -20.43 44.38 45.50
N ILE A 278 -21.06 45.56 45.58
CA ILE A 278 -22.05 45.98 44.58
C ILE A 278 -21.35 46.34 43.26
N SER A 279 -20.20 47.01 43.32
CA SER A 279 -19.47 47.46 42.13
C SER A 279 -18.83 46.33 41.32
N THR A 280 -18.44 45.22 41.97
CA THR A 280 -17.89 44.03 41.30
C THR A 280 -18.93 43.27 40.48
N ARG A 281 -20.20 43.36 40.85
CA ARG A 281 -21.32 42.72 40.13
C ARG A 281 -21.92 43.63 39.05
N ASP A 282 -22.01 44.93 39.33
CA ASP A 282 -22.54 45.91 38.38
C ASP A 282 -21.97 47.32 38.67
N ARG A 283 -20.89 47.65 37.95
CA ARG A 283 -20.05 48.85 38.14
C ARG A 283 -20.81 50.19 38.06
N HIS A 284 -22.03 50.19 37.49
CA HIS A 284 -22.90 51.37 37.34
C HIS A 284 -24.36 51.10 37.72
N SER A 285 -24.58 50.20 38.68
CA SER A 285 -25.94 49.81 39.08
C SER A 285 -26.74 50.92 39.77
N ALA A 286 -28.06 50.90 39.57
CA ALA A 286 -29.02 51.66 40.36
C ALA A 286 -28.89 51.38 41.87
N MET A 287 -28.40 50.18 42.24
CA MET A 287 -28.11 49.80 43.63
C MET A 287 -26.97 50.62 44.24
N SER A 288 -25.89 50.89 43.49
CA SER A 288 -24.77 51.73 43.94
C SER A 288 -25.22 53.17 44.21
N VAL A 289 -26.04 53.73 43.31
CA VAL A 289 -26.61 55.09 43.48
C VAL A 289 -27.56 55.14 44.69
N THR A 290 -28.35 54.10 44.90
CA THR A 290 -29.29 53.99 46.03
C THR A 290 -28.55 53.88 47.36
N LEU A 291 -27.46 53.09 47.43
CA LEU A 291 -26.66 52.96 48.64
C LEU A 291 -25.98 54.28 49.03
N ILE A 292 -25.39 54.99 48.06
CA ILE A 292 -24.75 56.29 48.29
C ILE A 292 -25.78 57.34 48.74
N SER A 293 -26.98 57.33 48.14
CA SER A 293 -28.06 58.28 48.45
C SER A 293 -28.82 57.95 49.75
N SER A 294 -28.56 56.79 50.35
CA SER A 294 -29.20 56.33 51.59
C SER A 294 -28.81 57.16 52.81
N ASP A 295 -29.55 57.03 53.91
CA ASP A 295 -29.23 57.70 55.17
C ASP A 295 -27.88 57.23 55.77
N MET A 296 -27.46 56.00 55.47
CA MET A 296 -26.14 55.47 55.86
C MET A 296 -25.03 56.07 54.99
N GLY A 297 -25.27 56.25 53.69
CA GLY A 297 -24.35 56.96 52.79
C GLY A 297 -24.19 58.44 53.17
N LYS A 298 -25.28 59.09 53.59
CA LYS A 298 -25.22 60.46 54.14
C LYS A 298 -24.42 60.50 55.45
N LEU A 299 -24.57 59.52 56.33
CA LEU A 299 -23.76 59.41 57.56
C LEU A 299 -22.27 59.17 57.24
N TYR A 300 -21.95 58.31 56.27
CA TYR A 300 -20.59 58.12 55.76
C TYR A 300 -19.98 59.45 55.33
N VAL A 301 -20.69 60.21 54.49
CA VAL A 301 -20.23 61.53 54.01
C VAL A 301 -20.07 62.52 55.16
N LEU A 302 -20.99 62.54 56.13
CA LEU A 302 -20.90 63.42 57.30
C LEU A 302 -19.66 63.12 58.16
N LEU A 303 -19.43 61.85 58.49
CA LEU A 303 -18.27 61.41 59.26
C LEU A 303 -16.98 61.74 58.51
N ALA A 304 -16.93 61.40 57.22
CA ALA A 304 -15.79 61.68 56.36
C ALA A 304 -15.50 63.19 56.29
N GLN A 305 -16.51 64.05 56.10
CA GLN A 305 -16.33 65.50 56.07
C GLN A 305 -15.90 66.10 57.41
N SER A 306 -16.38 65.52 58.52
CA SER A 306 -16.02 65.97 59.88
C SER A 306 -14.56 65.65 60.20
N LEU A 307 -14.09 64.47 59.77
CA LEU A 307 -12.73 63.99 60.03
C LEU A 307 -11.71 64.44 58.98
N LYS A 308 -12.13 64.66 57.73
CA LYS A 308 -11.28 65.21 56.65
C LYS A 308 -10.85 66.65 56.93
N LYS A 309 -11.51 67.33 57.87
CA LYS A 309 -11.07 68.62 58.40
C LYS A 309 -9.76 68.56 59.23
N ILE A 310 -9.22 67.35 59.47
CA ILE A 310 -8.02 67.04 60.28
C ILE A 310 -6.88 66.46 59.40
N GLN A 311 -7.06 66.36 58.07
CA GLN A 311 -5.95 66.09 57.14
C GLN A 311 -5.47 67.38 56.48
#